data_AF-A0A535QVG6-F1
#
_entry.id   AF-A0A535QVG6-F1
#
_cell.length_a   1.000
_cell.length_b   1.000
_cell.length_c   1.000
_cell.angle_alpha   90.00
_cell.angle_beta   90.00
_cell.angle_gamma   90.00
#
_symmetry.space_group_name_H-M   'P 1'
#
loop_
_entity.id
_entity.type
_entity.pdbx_description
1 polymer ?
#
loop_
_entity_poly.entity_id
_entity_poly.type
_entity_poly.pdbx_seq_one_letter_code
_entity_poly.pdbx_strand_id
1 'polypeptide(L)'
;MDQVHVEAPAFRARAVSVEREFYSDFPVVLNYVARLTDDIDGAAAITCAAFRQIADGLRHRPSSEGMRRADVLRAATELSRQSLRPRRWFRRRRAQQVTLAGFPQSEARRALRRDTVQRALSALPFEARVMILLRDFVKLSYDELAEVVDVAPRKLVHALDRSRAEFGEIYDYIKF
;
A
#
# COMPACT_ATOMS: atom_id res chain seq x y z
N MET A 1 -50.53 -19.97 -9.64
CA MET A 1 -49.30 -19.45 -10.26
C MET A 1 -48.34 -19.19 -9.12
N ASP A 2 -47.55 -20.18 -8.75
CA ASP A 2 -46.58 -20.05 -7.67
C ASP A 2 -45.36 -19.28 -8.18
N GLN A 3 -45.15 -18.08 -7.66
CA GLN A 3 -43.92 -17.34 -7.86
C GLN A 3 -42.82 -18.04 -7.08
N VAL A 4 -42.01 -18.83 -7.78
CA VAL A 4 -40.74 -19.35 -7.25
C VAL A 4 -39.81 -18.16 -7.02
N HIS A 5 -39.69 -17.72 -5.77
CA HIS A 5 -38.59 -16.86 -5.36
C HIS A 5 -37.28 -17.64 -5.51
N VAL A 6 -36.60 -17.39 -6.62
CA VAL A 6 -35.23 -17.85 -6.83
C VAL A 6 -34.32 -17.00 -5.94
N GLU A 7 -34.01 -17.48 -4.74
CA GLU A 7 -32.93 -16.90 -3.94
C GLU A 7 -31.63 -16.93 -4.77
N ALA A 8 -31.05 -15.75 -4.99
CA ALA A 8 -29.75 -15.68 -5.63
C ALA A 8 -28.72 -16.40 -4.73
N PRO A 9 -27.91 -17.33 -5.27
CA PRO A 9 -27.00 -18.12 -4.44
C PRO A 9 -26.01 -17.20 -3.72
N ALA A 10 -25.78 -17.43 -2.42
CA ALA A 10 -24.88 -16.64 -1.57
C ALA A 10 -23.47 -16.43 -2.18
N PHE A 11 -23.02 -17.37 -3.02
CA PHE A 11 -21.81 -17.25 -3.81
C PHE A 11 -21.78 -16.02 -4.74
N ARG A 12 -22.90 -15.68 -5.40
CA ARG A 12 -23.01 -14.49 -6.25
C ARG A 12 -22.94 -13.21 -5.42
N ALA A 13 -23.63 -13.15 -4.28
CA ALA A 13 -23.59 -11.98 -3.41
C ALA A 13 -22.17 -11.71 -2.89
N ARG A 14 -21.44 -12.77 -2.50
CA ARG A 14 -20.04 -12.68 -2.08
C ARG A 14 -19.11 -12.20 -3.20
N ALA A 15 -19.28 -12.74 -4.42
CA ALA A 15 -18.46 -12.33 -5.57
C ALA A 15 -18.66 -10.84 -5.91
N VAL A 16 -19.88 -10.33 -5.84
CA VAL A 16 -20.18 -8.91 -6.06
C VAL A 16 -19.55 -8.03 -4.95
N SER A 17 -19.55 -8.49 -3.69
CA SER A 17 -18.86 -7.76 -2.61
C SER A 17 -17.37 -7.65 -2.88
N VAL A 18 -16.72 -8.76 -3.21
CA VAL A 18 -15.28 -8.82 -3.51
C VAL A 18 -14.92 -7.95 -4.70
N GLU A 19 -15.73 -7.96 -5.76
CA GLU A 19 -15.52 -7.13 -6.94
C GLU A 19 -15.62 -5.64 -6.60
N ARG A 20 -16.62 -5.25 -5.82
CA ARG A 20 -16.78 -3.87 -5.34
C ARG A 20 -15.59 -3.41 -4.50
N GLU A 21 -15.18 -4.24 -3.52
CA GLU A 21 -14.03 -3.98 -2.64
C GLU A 21 -12.73 -3.87 -3.44
N PHE A 22 -12.55 -4.72 -4.45
CA PHE A 22 -11.42 -4.64 -5.38
C PHE A 22 -11.38 -3.30 -6.11
N TYR A 23 -12.47 -2.88 -6.76
CA TYR A 23 -12.46 -1.64 -7.52
C TYR A 23 -12.28 -0.39 -6.65
N SER A 24 -12.82 -0.39 -5.42
CA SER A 24 -12.64 0.75 -4.51
C SER A 24 -11.21 0.85 -3.98
N ASP A 25 -10.61 -0.28 -3.61
CA ASP A 25 -9.35 -0.27 -2.86
C ASP A 25 -8.12 -0.42 -3.75
N PHE A 26 -8.25 -1.02 -4.94
CA PHE A 26 -7.12 -1.29 -5.82
C PHE A 26 -6.28 -0.04 -6.14
N PRO A 27 -6.84 1.12 -6.52
CA PRO A 27 -6.02 2.30 -6.80
C PRO A 27 -5.23 2.78 -5.58
N VAL A 28 -5.79 2.69 -4.38
CA VAL A 28 -5.13 3.12 -3.15
C VAL A 28 -4.01 2.14 -2.77
N VAL A 29 -4.28 0.84 -2.83
CA VAL A 29 -3.28 -0.21 -2.53
C VAL A 29 -2.15 -0.18 -3.55
N LEU A 30 -2.44 0.00 -4.85
CA LEU A 30 -1.44 0.17 -5.89
C LEU A 30 -0.50 1.35 -5.61
N ASN A 31 -1.08 2.51 -5.30
CA ASN A 31 -0.32 3.72 -5.02
C ASN A 31 0.50 3.62 -3.73
N TYR A 32 -0.04 2.91 -2.72
CA TYR A 32 0.66 2.59 -1.49
C TYR A 32 1.89 1.71 -1.77
N VAL A 33 1.70 0.60 -2.50
CA VAL A 33 2.79 -0.33 -2.87
C VAL A 33 3.84 0.36 -3.72
N ALA A 34 3.44 1.17 -4.71
CA ALA A 34 4.37 1.90 -5.57
C ALA A 34 5.29 2.84 -4.77
N ARG A 35 4.74 3.56 -3.79
CA ARG A 35 5.53 4.43 -2.90
C ARG A 35 6.38 3.64 -1.92
N LEU A 36 5.83 2.54 -1.39
CA LEU A 36 6.52 1.68 -0.43
C LEU A 36 7.75 1.01 -1.06
N THR A 37 7.59 0.52 -2.30
CA THR A 37 8.64 -0.20 -3.04
C THR A 37 9.52 0.70 -3.88
N ASP A 38 9.11 1.94 -4.16
CA ASP A 38 9.78 2.83 -5.12
C ASP A 38 9.85 2.22 -6.53
N ASP A 39 8.80 1.50 -6.92
CA ASP A 39 8.70 0.78 -8.18
C ASP A 39 7.24 0.75 -8.66
N ILE A 40 6.88 1.66 -9.55
CA ILE A 40 5.51 1.74 -10.09
C ILE A 40 5.20 0.55 -11.02
N ASP A 41 6.19 0.08 -11.77
CA ASP A 41 6.03 -1.01 -12.74
C ASP A 41 5.83 -2.34 -12.02
N GLY A 42 6.57 -2.57 -10.94
CA GLY A 42 6.46 -3.75 -10.08
C GLY A 42 5.24 -3.75 -9.14
N ALA A 43 4.70 -2.56 -8.81
CA ALA A 43 3.63 -2.44 -7.82
C ALA A 43 2.35 -3.18 -8.19
N ALA A 44 1.95 -3.14 -9.46
CA ALA A 44 0.70 -3.78 -9.92
C ALA A 44 0.69 -5.28 -9.66
N ALA A 45 1.82 -5.97 -9.87
CA ALA A 45 1.93 -7.41 -9.63
C ALA A 45 1.77 -7.74 -8.14
N ILE A 46 2.39 -6.96 -7.25
CA ILE A 46 2.28 -7.12 -5.80
C ILE A 46 0.85 -6.84 -5.33
N THR A 47 0.22 -5.78 -5.83
CA THR A 47 -1.17 -5.43 -5.50
C THR A 47 -2.12 -6.54 -5.93
N CYS A 48 -2.06 -7.01 -7.19
CA CYS A 48 -2.88 -8.12 -7.67
C CYS A 48 -2.67 -9.40 -6.84
N ALA A 49 -1.42 -9.70 -6.46
CA ALA A 49 -1.11 -10.86 -5.63
C ALA A 49 -1.72 -10.75 -4.23
N ALA A 50 -1.71 -9.56 -3.61
CA ALA A 50 -2.34 -9.32 -2.31
C ALA A 50 -3.86 -9.55 -2.36
N PHE A 51 -4.55 -8.96 -3.34
CA PHE A 51 -5.99 -9.17 -3.53
C PHE A 51 -6.32 -10.65 -3.78
N ARG A 52 -5.53 -11.33 -4.61
CA ARG A 52 -5.71 -12.76 -4.89
C ARG A 52 -5.54 -13.62 -3.63
N GLN A 53 -4.50 -13.35 -2.85
CA GLN A 53 -4.25 -14.07 -1.59
C GLN A 53 -5.45 -13.97 -0.64
N ILE A 54 -6.05 -12.78 -0.50
CA ILE A 54 -7.23 -12.60 0.35
C ILE A 54 -8.46 -13.26 -0.28
N ALA A 55 -8.70 -13.08 -1.57
CA ALA A 55 -9.84 -13.67 -2.28
C ALA A 55 -9.83 -15.21 -2.23
N ASP A 56 -8.67 -15.84 -2.37
CA ASP A 56 -8.54 -17.30 -2.26
C ASP A 56 -8.72 -17.80 -0.82
N GLY A 57 -8.25 -17.03 0.17
CA GLY A 57 -8.50 -17.30 1.59
C GLY A 57 -10.00 -17.23 1.94
N LEU A 58 -10.74 -16.30 1.32
CA LEU A 58 -12.19 -16.17 1.52
C LEU A 58 -12.95 -17.44 1.12
N ARG A 59 -12.52 -18.18 0.09
CA ARG A 59 -13.18 -19.45 -0.32
C ARG A 59 -13.35 -20.45 0.83
N HIS A 60 -12.48 -20.37 1.84
CA HIS A 60 -12.44 -21.27 2.99
C HIS A 60 -13.07 -20.67 4.27
N ARG A 61 -13.53 -19.40 4.23
CA ARG A 61 -14.15 -18.70 5.36
C ARG A 61 -15.69 -18.72 5.31
N PRO A 62 -16.38 -18.63 6.46
CA PRO A 62 -17.84 -18.46 6.51
C PRO A 62 -18.30 -17.29 5.64
N SER A 63 -19.48 -17.42 5.02
CA SER A 63 -19.99 -16.46 4.03
C SER A 63 -20.32 -15.07 4.59
N SER A 64 -20.27 -14.87 5.91
CA SER A 64 -20.54 -13.59 6.58
C SER A 64 -19.37 -12.62 6.56
N GLU A 65 -18.17 -13.06 6.17
CA GLU A 65 -16.97 -12.21 6.12
C GLU A 65 -16.58 -11.88 4.66
N GLY A 66 -16.70 -10.59 4.33
CA GLY A 66 -16.21 -10.00 3.07
C GLY A 66 -14.71 -9.68 3.10
N MET A 67 -14.19 -9.10 2.02
CA MET A 67 -12.78 -8.69 1.97
C MET A 67 -12.57 -7.46 2.83
N ARG A 68 -11.73 -7.57 3.87
CA ARG A 68 -11.36 -6.41 4.69
C ARG A 68 -10.15 -5.72 4.09
N ARG A 69 -10.23 -4.40 3.92
CA ARG A 69 -9.12 -3.56 3.44
C ARG A 69 -7.84 -3.75 4.23
N ALA A 70 -7.95 -3.91 5.55
CA ALA A 70 -6.80 -4.17 6.43
C ALA A 70 -6.06 -5.47 6.08
N ASP A 71 -6.78 -6.54 5.73
CA ASP A 71 -6.18 -7.82 5.32
C ASP A 71 -5.39 -7.67 4.01
N VAL A 72 -5.94 -6.92 3.04
CA VAL A 72 -5.27 -6.64 1.77
C VAL A 72 -4.01 -5.79 1.99
N LEU A 73 -4.08 -4.74 2.81
CA LEU A 73 -2.93 -3.90 3.13
C LEU A 73 -1.84 -4.67 3.88
N ARG A 74 -2.21 -5.58 4.79
CA ARG A 74 -1.27 -6.47 5.48
C ARG A 74 -0.57 -7.40 4.48
N ALA A 75 -1.33 -8.06 3.61
CA ALA A 75 -0.77 -8.92 2.56
C ALA A 75 0.14 -8.15 1.59
N ALA A 76 -0.29 -6.97 1.14
CA ALA A 76 0.50 -6.10 0.26
C ALA A 76 1.80 -5.63 0.92
N THR A 77 1.77 -5.32 2.22
CA THR A 77 2.96 -4.93 3.00
C THR A 77 3.97 -6.07 3.07
N GLU A 78 3.51 -7.28 3.38
CA GLU A 78 4.36 -8.46 3.48
C GLU A 78 4.96 -8.85 2.12
N LEU A 79 4.17 -8.86 1.06
CA LEU A 79 4.66 -9.12 -0.29
C LEU A 79 5.66 -8.05 -0.76
N SER A 80 5.43 -6.78 -0.39
CA SER A 80 6.38 -5.69 -0.64
C SER A 80 7.70 -5.92 0.10
N ARG A 81 7.65 -6.31 1.37
CA ARG A 81 8.85 -6.66 2.15
C ARG A 81 9.65 -7.78 1.48
N GLN A 82 8.96 -8.83 1.03
CA GLN A 82 9.59 -9.96 0.33
C GLN A 82 10.23 -9.52 -1.00
N SER A 83 9.58 -8.61 -1.73
CA SER A 83 10.10 -8.08 -3.01
C SER A 83 11.39 -7.27 -2.83
N LEU A 84 11.54 -6.61 -1.68
CA LEU A 84 12.70 -5.77 -1.33
C LEU A 84 13.85 -6.56 -0.70
N ARG A 85 13.62 -7.80 -0.27
CA ARG A 85 14.70 -8.65 0.21
C ARG A 85 15.73 -8.85 -0.90
N PRO A 86 17.04 -8.67 -0.63
CA PRO A 86 18.08 -8.89 -1.63
C PRO A 86 17.95 -10.30 -2.21
N ARG A 87 17.47 -10.43 -3.45
CA ARG A 87 17.58 -11.69 -4.17
C ARG A 87 19.07 -11.87 -4.45
N ARG A 88 19.61 -13.03 -4.09
CA ARG A 88 21.06 -13.37 -4.06
C ARG A 88 21.83 -13.15 -5.37
N TRP A 89 21.23 -12.59 -6.42
CA TRP A 89 21.75 -12.60 -7.78
C TRP A 89 21.45 -11.34 -8.59
N PHE A 90 21.62 -10.16 -8.00
CA PHE A 90 21.58 -8.85 -8.67
C PHE A 90 20.19 -8.34 -9.08
N ARG A 91 19.65 -7.39 -8.30
CA ARG A 91 18.91 -6.27 -8.89
C ARG A 91 19.63 -4.99 -8.49
N ARG A 92 20.35 -4.37 -9.44
CA ARG A 92 20.65 -2.94 -9.31
C ARG A 92 19.30 -2.23 -9.36
N ARG A 93 18.89 -1.58 -8.26
CA ARG A 93 17.80 -0.60 -8.33
C ARG A 93 18.23 0.44 -9.36
N ARG A 94 17.48 0.56 -10.45
CA ARG A 94 17.67 1.66 -11.40
C ARG A 94 17.16 2.90 -10.68
N ALA A 95 18.08 3.76 -10.24
CA ALA A 95 17.70 5.11 -9.81
C ALA A 95 17.05 5.78 -11.03
N GLN A 96 15.73 5.97 -11.00
CA GLN A 96 15.07 6.77 -12.02
C GLN A 96 15.46 8.23 -11.77
N GLN A 97 16.34 8.77 -12.61
CA GLN A 97 16.61 10.20 -12.60
C GLN A 97 15.48 10.93 -13.31
N VAL A 98 14.81 11.83 -12.60
CA VAL A 98 13.79 12.70 -13.20
C VAL A 98 14.47 13.70 -14.13
N THR A 99 14.20 13.60 -15.42
CA THR A 99 14.63 14.60 -16.42
C THR A 99 13.55 15.67 -16.55
N LEU A 100 13.87 16.91 -16.20
CA LEU A 100 12.92 18.04 -16.18
C LEU A 100 12.91 18.87 -17.47
N ALA A 101 13.71 18.51 -18.47
CA ALA A 101 13.83 19.25 -19.72
C ALA A 101 12.47 19.29 -20.46
N GLY A 102 12.02 20.50 -20.82
CA GLY A 102 10.77 20.71 -21.57
C GLY A 102 9.49 20.83 -20.73
N PHE A 103 9.56 20.67 -19.40
CA PHE A 103 8.38 20.84 -18.54
C PHE A 103 8.09 22.33 -18.26
N PRO A 104 6.81 22.74 -18.20
CA PRO A 104 6.42 24.01 -17.60
C PRO A 104 6.99 24.13 -16.17
N GLN A 105 7.47 25.31 -15.79
CA GLN A 105 8.22 25.51 -14.53
C GLN A 105 7.45 25.03 -13.28
N SER A 106 6.13 25.19 -13.26
CA SER A 106 5.27 24.73 -12.16
C SER A 106 5.18 23.19 -12.07
N GLU A 107 5.17 22.49 -13.21
CA GLU A 107 5.19 21.03 -13.28
C GLU A 107 6.55 20.48 -12.91
N ALA A 108 7.63 21.13 -13.35
CA ALA A 108 8.99 20.77 -12.98
C ALA A 108 9.21 20.83 -11.46
N ARG A 109 8.73 21.89 -10.80
CA ARG A 109 8.79 22.00 -9.31
C ARG A 109 7.98 20.91 -8.61
N ARG A 110 6.81 20.54 -9.13
CA ARG A 110 5.99 19.45 -8.56
C ARG A 110 6.68 18.10 -8.73
N ALA A 111 7.26 17.84 -9.91
CA ALA A 111 8.01 16.62 -10.19
C ALA A 111 9.23 16.50 -9.27
N LEU A 112 10.00 17.58 -9.12
CA LEU A 112 11.15 17.63 -8.22
C LEU A 112 10.75 17.36 -6.77
N ARG A 113 9.68 18.00 -6.27
CA ARG A 113 9.18 17.74 -4.90
C ARG A 113 8.74 16.29 -4.71
N ARG A 114 8.03 15.70 -5.67
CA ARG A 114 7.61 14.28 -5.61
C ARG A 114 8.81 13.35 -5.56
N ASP A 115 9.82 13.61 -6.38
CA ASP A 115 11.08 12.87 -6.39
C ASP A 115 11.82 12.98 -5.04
N THR A 116 11.93 14.18 -4.48
CA THR A 116 12.53 14.40 -3.15
C THR A 116 11.79 13.62 -2.06
N VAL A 117 10.45 13.68 -2.04
CA VAL A 117 9.64 12.92 -1.08
C VAL A 117 9.90 11.42 -1.24
N GLN A 118 9.92 10.92 -2.47
CA GLN A 118 10.11 9.50 -2.74
C GLN A 118 11.52 9.02 -2.36
N ARG A 119 12.56 9.83 -2.59
CA ARG A 119 13.93 9.55 -2.11
C ARG A 119 14.03 9.58 -0.60
N ALA A 120 13.38 10.54 0.07
CA ALA A 120 13.35 10.59 1.53
C ALA A 120 12.65 9.37 2.14
N LEU A 121 11.50 8.97 1.59
CA LEU A 121 10.83 7.72 1.97
C LEU A 121 11.74 6.51 1.75
N SER A 122 12.45 6.46 0.61
CA SER A 122 13.33 5.36 0.24
C SER A 122 14.55 5.19 1.14
N ALA A 123 14.98 6.26 1.82
CA ALA A 123 16.06 6.24 2.78
C ALA A 123 15.64 5.74 4.18
N LEU A 124 14.35 5.79 4.51
CA LEU A 124 13.84 5.28 5.79
C LEU A 124 13.93 3.75 5.88
N PRO A 125 14.06 3.21 7.11
CA PRO A 125 13.77 1.81 7.40
C PRO A 125 12.38 1.41 6.90
N PHE A 126 12.23 0.16 6.46
CA PHE A 126 10.99 -0.33 5.87
C PHE A 126 9.77 -0.11 6.79
N GLU A 127 9.88 -0.41 8.08
CA GLU A 127 8.76 -0.24 9.03
C GLU A 127 8.35 1.23 9.19
N ALA A 128 9.31 2.15 9.24
CA ALA A 128 9.05 3.58 9.32
C ALA A 128 8.28 4.05 8.08
N ARG A 129 8.69 3.59 6.89
CA ARG A 129 8.00 3.86 5.63
C ARG A 129 6.58 3.31 5.61
N VAL A 130 6.38 2.08 6.09
CA VAL A 130 5.05 1.44 6.22
C VAL A 130 4.14 2.29 7.10
N MET A 131 4.60 2.66 8.31
CA MET A 131 3.80 3.44 9.27
C MET A 131 3.38 4.80 8.69
N ILE A 132 4.31 5.54 8.10
CA ILE A 132 4.03 6.85 7.49
C ILE A 132 3.06 6.70 6.32
N LEU A 133 3.30 5.77 5.40
CA LEU A 133 2.45 5.63 4.22
C LEU A 133 1.03 5.17 4.59
N LEU A 134 0.88 4.23 5.52
CA LEU A 134 -0.45 3.78 5.96
C LEU A 134 -1.20 4.89 6.70
N ARG A 135 -0.53 5.68 7.55
CA ARG A 135 -1.17 6.76 8.31
C ARG A 135 -1.42 8.01 7.48
N ASP A 136 -0.38 8.51 6.82
CA ASP A 136 -0.37 9.85 6.23
C ASP A 136 -0.74 9.85 4.76
N PHE A 137 -0.57 8.74 4.03
CA PHE A 137 -1.01 8.60 2.65
C PHE A 137 -2.34 7.83 2.52
N VAL A 138 -2.46 6.64 3.10
CA VAL A 138 -3.67 5.79 3.03
C VAL A 138 -4.78 6.28 3.97
N LYS A 139 -4.43 7.09 4.98
CA LYS A 139 -5.33 7.72 5.97
C LYS A 139 -6.01 6.73 6.93
N LEU A 140 -5.37 5.61 7.25
CA LEU A 140 -5.88 4.69 8.27
C LEU A 140 -5.97 5.36 9.63
N SER A 141 -7.01 5.05 10.41
CA SER A 141 -7.08 5.36 11.84
C SER A 141 -5.96 4.66 12.62
N TYR A 142 -5.73 5.05 13.88
CA TYR A 142 -4.73 4.38 14.72
C TYR A 142 -5.09 2.91 14.97
N ASP A 143 -6.37 2.58 15.07
CA ASP A 143 -6.85 1.21 15.29
C ASP A 143 -6.65 0.35 14.03
N GLU A 144 -7.03 0.87 12.85
CA GLU A 144 -6.77 0.17 11.58
C GLU A 144 -5.27 0.01 11.31
N LEU A 145 -4.47 1.03 11.64
CA LEU A 145 -3.03 0.97 11.50
C LEU A 145 -2.41 -0.10 12.44
N ALA A 146 -2.86 -0.15 13.69
CA ALA A 146 -2.47 -1.17 14.65
C ALA A 146 -2.81 -2.59 14.15
N GLU A 147 -3.99 -2.75 13.55
CA GLU A 147 -4.42 -4.00 12.94
C GLU A 147 -3.55 -4.42 11.75
N VAL A 148 -3.16 -3.48 10.87
CA VAL A 148 -2.33 -3.79 9.70
C VAL A 148 -0.89 -4.10 10.08
N VAL A 149 -0.31 -3.34 11.01
CA VAL A 149 1.11 -3.46 11.40
C VAL A 149 1.33 -4.48 12.52
N ASP A 150 0.26 -5.00 13.13
CA ASP A 150 0.29 -5.95 14.25
C ASP A 150 1.09 -5.42 15.46
N VAL A 151 0.83 -4.16 15.82
CA VAL A 151 1.50 -3.46 16.94
C VAL A 151 0.46 -2.84 17.86
N ALA A 152 0.65 -3.01 19.18
CA ALA A 152 -0.21 -2.41 20.19
C ALA A 152 -0.30 -0.87 20.02
N PRO A 153 -1.50 -0.25 20.10
CA PRO A 153 -1.70 1.18 19.81
C PRO A 153 -0.77 2.13 20.57
N ARG A 154 -0.44 1.81 21.84
CA ARG A 154 0.45 2.64 22.66
C ARG A 154 1.89 2.71 22.13
N LYS A 155 2.40 1.60 21.57
CA LYS A 155 3.73 1.57 20.94
C LYS A 155 3.71 2.24 19.56
N LEU A 156 2.58 2.13 18.87
CA LEU A 156 2.36 2.66 17.53
C LEU A 156 2.53 4.18 17.46
N VAL A 157 1.96 4.94 18.41
CA VAL A 157 2.04 6.40 18.43
C VAL A 157 3.50 6.88 18.48
N HIS A 158 4.28 6.39 19.45
CA HIS A 158 5.69 6.78 19.59
C HIS A 158 6.54 6.34 18.41
N ALA A 159 6.27 5.17 17.82
CA ALA A 159 6.99 4.68 16.66
C ALA A 159 6.69 5.53 15.41
N LEU A 160 5.44 5.94 15.22
CA LEU A 160 5.03 6.81 14.13
C LEU A 160 5.63 8.21 14.27
N ASP A 161 5.59 8.81 15.46
CA ASP A 161 6.15 10.14 15.69
C ASP A 161 7.66 10.16 15.41
N ARG A 162 8.39 9.12 15.85
CA ARG A 162 9.81 8.95 15.52
C ARG A 162 10.03 8.82 14.01
N SER A 163 9.20 8.02 13.34
CA SER A 163 9.30 7.82 11.88
C SER A 163 9.09 9.13 11.13
N ARG A 164 8.13 9.96 11.56
CA ARG A 164 7.87 11.28 10.97
C ARG A 164 9.02 12.26 11.20
N ALA A 165 9.61 12.26 12.40
CA ALA A 165 10.77 13.08 12.71
C ALA A 165 11.97 12.71 11.81
N GLU A 166 12.28 11.41 11.72
CA GLU A 166 13.35 10.89 10.86
C GLU A 166 13.10 11.23 9.37
N PHE A 167 11.86 11.07 8.90
CA PHE A 167 11.48 11.49 7.55
C PHE A 167 11.71 12.98 7.31
N GLY A 168 11.31 13.82 8.28
CA GLY A 168 11.49 15.26 8.22
C GLY A 168 12.97 15.65 8.14
N GLU A 169 13.82 15.06 8.97
CA GLU A 169 15.27 15.28 8.96
C GLU A 169 15.89 14.89 7.61
N ILE A 170 15.57 13.71 7.08
CA ILE A 170 16.06 13.25 5.78
C ILE A 170 15.59 14.20 4.68
N TYR A 171 14.29 14.51 4.65
CA TYR A 171 13.71 15.40 3.65
C TYR A 171 14.35 16.78 3.69
N ASP A 172 14.56 17.35 4.88
CA ASP A 172 15.18 18.66 5.05
C ASP A 172 16.65 18.69 4.64
N TYR A 173 17.36 17.56 4.75
CA TYR A 173 18.72 17.41 4.28
C TYR A 173 18.85 17.33 2.76
N ILE A 174 17.88 16.70 2.08
CA ILE A 174 17.93 16.45 0.62
C ILE A 174 17.00 17.35 -0.22
N LYS A 175 16.19 18.20 0.42
CA LYS A 175 15.33 19.14 -0.29
C LYS A 175 16.20 20.16 -1.02
N PHE A 176 15.85 20.35 -2.28
CA PHE A 176 16.49 21.30 -3.18
C PHE A 176 15.89 22.69 -3.03
#